data_AF-A0A194QID7-F1
#
_entry.id   AF-A0A194QID7-F1
#
_cell.length_a   1.000
_cell.length_b   1.000
_cell.length_c   1.000
_cell.angle_alpha   90.00
_cell.angle_beta   90.00
_cell.angle_gamma   90.00
#
_symmetry.space_group_name_H-M   'P 1'
#
loop_
_entity.id
_entity.type
_entity.pdbx_description
1 polymer ?
#
loop_
_entity_poly.entity_id
_entity_poly.type
_entity_poly.pdbx_seq_one_letter_code
_entity_poly.pdbx_strand_id
1 'polypeptide(L)'
;MLLYHSRLIVLSIICQVITVYSADHLLEGIYCGKNNCYEVLGVSREATKNEIGRSYRQLAKKFHPDMHRLPEAKKEAEEKFKEIATAYEILRDDEERSDYDYMLDNPQEYYAHYYRYYRRRMAPKVDVRIVIAVTISVISVIQYYSAWSKYDTAIKYFMTVPKYRNRALEIAKAESKEAQLKGKANRKSKAEQKMEQDRVIRRVIEENLDIRGAYAKPQVVDILWIQLILLPYTITYYAYWYLRWFWKFTIMKQPYGEEEKLYLIRKYMKLGQHQFNALEDEERQQFLDEELWIKDNFLVWKELKDEEAKKALAENNKYKQYRRYIKQHGVGRMTFDDS
;
A
#
# COMPACT_ATOMS: atom_id res chain seq x y z
N MET A 1 1.86 -66.25 -19.06
CA MET A 1 1.27 -66.29 -17.70
C MET A 1 2.25 -65.87 -16.60
N LEU A 2 3.47 -66.39 -16.54
CA LEU A 2 4.44 -66.13 -15.45
C LEU A 2 4.87 -64.65 -15.28
N LEU A 3 5.00 -63.89 -16.37
CA LEU A 3 5.37 -62.46 -16.31
C LEU A 3 4.26 -61.56 -15.73
N TYR A 4 2.99 -61.97 -15.82
CA TYR A 4 1.86 -61.20 -15.31
C TYR A 4 1.71 -61.35 -13.80
N HIS A 5 1.94 -62.57 -13.27
CA HIS A 5 1.97 -62.83 -11.83
C HIS A 5 3.13 -62.11 -11.12
N SER A 6 4.32 -62.07 -11.72
CA SER A 6 5.47 -61.35 -11.15
C SER A 6 5.20 -59.84 -11.03
N ARG A 7 4.56 -59.21 -12.04
CA ARG A 7 4.18 -57.79 -12.00
C ARG A 7 3.10 -57.48 -10.96
N LEU A 8 2.13 -58.38 -10.76
CA LEU A 8 1.09 -58.24 -9.73
C LEU A 8 1.66 -58.35 -8.31
N ILE A 9 2.61 -59.25 -8.09
CA ILE A 9 3.30 -59.40 -6.79
C ILE A 9 4.15 -58.16 -6.49
N VAL A 10 4.90 -57.65 -7.49
CA VAL A 10 5.69 -56.42 -7.33
C VAL A 10 4.80 -55.21 -7.07
N LEU A 11 3.67 -55.07 -7.76
CA LEU A 11 2.68 -54.00 -7.49
C LEU A 11 2.03 -54.14 -6.12
N SER A 12 1.73 -55.35 -5.66
CA SER A 12 1.21 -55.61 -4.30
C SER A 12 2.22 -55.26 -3.22
N ILE A 13 3.50 -55.61 -3.42
CA ILE A 13 4.58 -55.28 -2.49
C ILE A 13 4.82 -53.76 -2.49
N ILE A 14 4.85 -53.11 -3.66
CA ILE A 14 4.98 -51.65 -3.74
C ILE A 14 3.77 -50.97 -3.08
N CYS A 15 2.55 -51.48 -3.25
CA CYS A 15 1.36 -50.94 -2.62
C CYS A 15 1.40 -51.13 -1.09
N GLN A 16 1.82 -52.31 -0.61
CA GLN A 16 2.02 -52.57 0.82
C GLN A 16 3.10 -51.67 1.43
N VAL A 17 4.22 -51.48 0.73
CA VAL A 17 5.30 -50.57 1.13
C VAL A 17 4.79 -49.14 1.19
N ILE A 18 4.05 -48.66 0.18
CA ILE A 18 3.44 -47.31 0.19
C ILE A 18 2.43 -47.14 1.33
N THR A 19 1.61 -48.16 1.65
CA THR A 19 0.66 -48.09 2.77
C THR A 19 1.35 -48.06 4.14
N VAL A 20 2.48 -48.75 4.31
CA VAL A 20 3.24 -48.77 5.57
C VAL A 20 4.01 -47.45 5.76
N TYR A 21 4.55 -46.86 4.69
CA TYR A 21 5.26 -45.56 4.76
C TYR A 21 4.36 -44.34 4.99
N SER A 22 3.03 -44.50 4.89
CA SER A 22 2.08 -43.39 5.07
C SER A 22 1.75 -43.12 6.55
N ALA A 23 2.09 -44.02 7.47
CA ALA A 23 1.72 -43.91 8.89
C ALA A 23 2.77 -43.20 9.77
N ASP A 24 4.04 -43.15 9.34
CA ASP A 24 5.17 -42.69 10.19
C ASP A 24 5.60 -41.24 9.97
N HIS A 25 5.00 -40.53 9.01
CA HIS A 25 5.34 -39.14 8.73
C HIS A 25 4.22 -38.21 9.16
N LEU A 26 4.39 -37.53 10.31
CA LEU A 26 4.19 -36.08 10.53
C LEU A 26 3.92 -35.67 12.00
N LEU A 27 4.84 -35.92 12.94
CA LEU A 27 4.75 -35.30 14.29
C LEU A 27 6.08 -34.81 14.88
N GLU A 28 7.19 -34.94 14.15
CA GLU A 28 8.55 -34.71 14.67
C GLU A 28 8.83 -33.26 15.16
N GLY A 29 7.95 -32.30 14.85
CA GLY A 29 8.11 -30.89 15.24
C GLY A 29 7.09 -30.33 16.25
N ILE A 30 6.13 -31.13 16.71
CA ILE A 30 5.09 -30.65 17.64
C ILE A 30 5.00 -31.56 18.88
N TYR A 31 4.59 -30.98 20.00
CA TYR A 31 4.51 -31.68 21.29
C TYR A 31 5.82 -32.39 21.68
N CYS A 32 5.79 -33.68 22.00
CA CYS A 32 6.95 -34.51 22.36
C CYS A 32 7.60 -35.23 21.16
N GLY A 33 7.32 -34.77 19.93
CA GLY A 33 7.91 -35.31 18.71
C GLY A 33 7.45 -36.74 18.42
N LYS A 34 8.41 -37.66 18.29
CA LYS A 34 8.14 -39.09 18.02
C LYS A 34 7.66 -39.86 19.25
N ASN A 35 7.91 -39.34 20.45
CA ASN A 35 7.55 -40.01 21.70
C ASN A 35 6.21 -39.50 22.22
N ASN A 36 5.45 -40.35 22.90
CA ASN A 36 4.24 -39.93 23.59
C ASN A 36 4.60 -39.17 24.89
N CYS A 37 4.01 -37.99 25.13
CA CYS A 37 4.29 -37.18 26.32
C CYS A 37 3.95 -37.92 27.63
N TYR A 38 2.94 -38.80 27.62
CA TYR A 38 2.59 -39.64 28.76
C TYR A 38 3.68 -40.67 29.04
N GLU A 39 4.26 -41.26 27.99
CA GLU A 39 5.36 -42.24 28.10
C GLU A 39 6.67 -41.58 28.54
N VAL A 40 6.97 -40.38 28.03
CA VAL A 40 8.14 -39.58 28.44
C VAL A 40 8.11 -39.31 29.96
N LEU A 41 6.92 -39.02 30.51
CA LEU A 41 6.74 -38.85 31.95
C LEU A 41 6.45 -40.15 32.70
N GLY A 42 6.30 -41.29 32.03
CA GLY A 42 5.95 -42.57 32.65
C GLY A 42 4.63 -42.55 33.43
N VAL A 43 3.63 -41.81 32.96
CA VAL A 43 2.31 -41.67 33.59
C VAL A 43 1.19 -42.13 32.65
N SER A 44 0.06 -42.55 33.20
CA SER A 44 -1.12 -42.90 32.41
C SER A 44 -1.81 -41.66 31.83
N ARG A 45 -2.57 -41.82 30.73
CA ARG A 45 -3.47 -40.80 30.19
C ARG A 45 -4.52 -40.34 31.21
N GLU A 46 -4.86 -41.17 32.19
CA GLU A 46 -5.78 -40.85 33.28
C GLU A 46 -5.10 -40.17 34.48
N ALA A 47 -3.78 -39.96 34.43
CA ALA A 47 -3.03 -39.42 35.56
C ALA A 47 -3.51 -38.02 35.95
N THR A 48 -3.62 -37.79 37.25
CA THR A 48 -3.98 -36.50 37.83
C THR A 48 -2.82 -35.51 37.70
N LYS A 49 -3.11 -34.20 37.73
CA LYS A 49 -2.07 -33.15 37.74
C LYS A 49 -1.02 -33.35 38.83
N ASN A 50 -1.43 -33.89 39.97
CA ASN A 50 -0.55 -34.17 41.10
C ASN A 50 0.44 -35.30 40.79
N GLU A 51 0.00 -36.36 40.11
CA GLU A 51 0.85 -37.48 39.68
C GLU A 51 1.81 -37.05 38.58
N ILE A 52 1.32 -36.31 37.58
CA ILE A 52 2.12 -35.70 36.51
C ILE A 52 3.23 -34.82 37.11
N GLY A 53 2.88 -33.94 38.05
CA GLY A 53 3.86 -33.09 38.73
C GLY A 53 4.84 -33.83 39.63
N ARG A 54 4.44 -34.96 40.25
CA ARG A 54 5.35 -35.82 41.03
C ARG A 54 6.35 -36.52 40.11
N SER A 55 5.88 -37.13 39.02
CA SER A 55 6.75 -37.83 38.07
C SER A 55 7.77 -36.87 37.43
N TYR A 56 7.30 -35.70 36.99
CA TYR A 56 8.18 -34.65 36.45
C TYR A 56 9.30 -34.29 37.43
N ARG A 57 9.01 -34.03 38.71
CA ARG A 57 10.04 -33.69 39.71
C ARG A 57 11.06 -34.82 39.90
N GLN A 58 10.62 -36.08 39.87
CA GLN A 58 11.50 -37.23 40.01
C GLN A 58 12.44 -37.38 38.79
N LEU A 59 11.88 -37.28 37.59
CA LEU A 59 12.62 -37.40 36.33
C LEU A 59 13.55 -36.19 36.12
N ALA A 60 13.09 -34.98 36.40
CA ALA A 60 13.88 -33.76 36.32
C ALA A 60 15.12 -33.81 37.22
N LYS A 61 14.98 -34.34 38.46
CA LYS A 61 16.13 -34.53 39.36
C LYS A 61 17.11 -35.58 38.83
N LYS A 62 16.61 -36.66 38.21
CA LYS A 62 17.43 -37.76 37.67
C LYS A 62 18.23 -37.34 36.42
N PHE A 63 17.61 -36.56 35.55
CA PHE A 63 18.20 -36.12 34.27
C PHE A 63 18.71 -34.67 34.33
N HIS A 64 18.85 -34.07 35.52
CA HIS A 64 19.45 -32.75 35.64
C HIS A 64 20.91 -32.79 35.18
N PRO A 65 21.37 -31.90 34.29
CA PRO A 65 22.73 -31.94 33.73
C PRO A 65 23.82 -31.84 34.81
N ASP A 66 23.55 -31.18 35.93
CA ASP A 66 24.51 -31.09 37.05
C ASP A 66 24.72 -32.40 37.81
N MET A 67 23.83 -33.39 37.64
CA MET A 67 24.01 -34.73 38.21
C MET A 67 24.94 -35.61 37.37
N HIS A 68 25.30 -35.18 36.15
CA HIS A 68 26.09 -35.95 35.19
C HIS A 68 27.41 -35.24 34.89
N ARG A 69 28.54 -35.89 35.23
CA ARG A 69 29.88 -35.30 35.13
C ARG A 69 30.59 -35.54 33.80
N LEU A 70 30.25 -36.62 33.09
CA LEU A 70 30.87 -36.95 31.81
C LEU A 70 30.22 -36.15 30.67
N PRO A 71 31.00 -35.61 29.70
CA PRO A 71 30.46 -34.78 28.62
C PRO A 71 29.32 -35.44 27.83
N GLU A 72 29.45 -36.73 27.48
CA GLU A 72 28.41 -37.44 26.73
C GLU A 72 27.18 -37.74 27.56
N ALA A 73 27.34 -38.16 28.83
CA ALA A 73 26.23 -38.35 29.76
C ALA A 73 25.49 -37.03 30.05
N LYS A 74 26.21 -35.91 30.04
CA LYS A 74 25.62 -34.57 30.23
C LYS A 74 24.77 -34.16 29.04
N LYS A 75 25.23 -34.41 27.80
CA LYS A 75 24.42 -34.17 26.59
C LYS A 75 23.15 -35.02 26.58
N GLU A 76 23.28 -36.33 26.86
CA GLU A 76 22.13 -37.23 26.92
C GLU A 76 21.12 -36.81 28.01
N ALA A 77 21.62 -36.40 29.17
CA ALA A 77 20.79 -35.87 30.24
C ALA A 77 20.08 -34.57 29.84
N GLU A 78 20.77 -33.66 29.13
CA GLU A 78 20.19 -32.41 28.64
C GLU A 78 19.07 -32.65 27.61
N GLU A 79 19.27 -33.57 26.67
CA GLU A 79 18.25 -33.96 25.69
C GLU A 79 17.01 -34.56 26.36
N LYS A 80 17.21 -35.55 27.25
CA LYS A 80 16.11 -36.15 28.02
C LYS A 80 15.41 -35.12 28.91
N PHE A 81 16.16 -34.21 29.51
CA PHE A 81 15.59 -33.14 30.32
C PHE A 81 14.70 -32.20 29.51
N LYS A 82 15.09 -31.85 28.27
CA LYS A 82 14.26 -31.05 27.35
C LYS A 82 12.96 -31.79 26.99
N GLU A 83 13.03 -33.08 26.70
CA GLU A 83 11.85 -33.90 26.42
C GLU A 83 10.91 -33.97 27.63
N ILE A 84 11.45 -34.24 28.82
CA ILE A 84 10.69 -34.29 30.09
C ILE A 84 10.03 -32.94 30.40
N ALA A 85 10.74 -31.84 30.20
CA ALA A 85 10.20 -30.49 30.39
C ALA A 85 9.05 -30.21 29.41
N THR A 86 9.24 -30.54 28.14
CA THR A 86 8.22 -30.36 27.08
C THR A 86 6.96 -31.18 27.39
N ALA A 87 7.13 -32.46 27.77
CA ALA A 87 6.02 -33.32 28.14
C ALA A 87 5.24 -32.80 29.36
N TYR A 88 5.94 -32.26 30.35
CA TYR A 88 5.31 -31.65 31.51
C TYR A 88 4.57 -30.36 31.18
N GLU A 89 5.13 -29.49 30.32
CA GLU A 89 4.44 -28.27 29.88
C GLU A 89 3.09 -28.58 29.25
N ILE A 90 3.07 -29.53 28.31
CA ILE A 90 1.87 -29.94 27.56
C ILE A 90 0.84 -30.60 28.48
N LEU A 91 1.26 -31.50 29.36
CA LEU A 91 0.34 -32.29 30.19
C LEU A 91 -0.13 -31.57 31.46
N ARG A 92 0.54 -30.47 31.85
CA ARG A 92 0.17 -29.68 33.03
C ARG A 92 -1.00 -28.74 32.75
N ASP A 93 -1.03 -28.12 31.57
CA ASP A 93 -2.08 -27.22 31.15
C ASP A 93 -3.28 -28.02 30.63
N ASP A 94 -4.48 -27.76 31.16
CA ASP A 94 -5.67 -28.55 30.81
C ASP A 94 -6.04 -28.42 29.34
N GLU A 95 -5.86 -27.23 28.78
CA GLU A 95 -6.24 -26.96 27.41
C GLU A 95 -5.20 -27.53 26.44
N GLU A 96 -3.90 -27.43 26.74
CA GLU A 96 -2.86 -28.07 25.94
C GLU A 96 -2.93 -29.59 26.01
N ARG A 97 -3.23 -30.16 27.19
CA ARG A 97 -3.48 -31.59 27.36
C ARG A 97 -4.68 -32.04 26.55
N SER A 98 -5.77 -31.25 26.55
CA SER A 98 -6.95 -31.55 25.73
C SER A 98 -6.65 -31.52 24.24
N ASP A 99 -5.85 -30.57 23.75
CA ASP A 99 -5.45 -30.51 22.34
C ASP A 99 -4.50 -31.68 21.98
N TYR A 100 -3.60 -32.05 22.89
CA TYR A 100 -2.72 -33.20 22.74
C TYR A 100 -3.49 -34.52 22.69
N ASP A 101 -4.44 -34.70 23.60
CA ASP A 101 -5.34 -35.85 23.64
C ASP A 101 -6.20 -35.94 22.37
N TYR A 102 -6.74 -34.82 21.92
CA TYR A 102 -7.49 -34.76 20.65
C TYR A 102 -6.61 -35.11 19.44
N MET A 103 -5.33 -34.71 19.45
CA MET A 103 -4.36 -35.11 18.43
C MET A 103 -4.09 -36.61 18.43
N LEU A 104 -3.90 -37.21 19.61
CA LEU A 104 -3.70 -38.66 19.73
C LEU A 104 -4.91 -39.45 19.21
N ASP A 105 -6.13 -38.95 19.44
CA ASP A 105 -7.35 -39.59 18.97
C ASP A 105 -7.64 -39.34 17.48
N ASN A 106 -7.11 -38.26 16.89
CA ASN A 106 -7.39 -37.83 15.51
C ASN A 106 -6.11 -37.51 14.70
N PRO A 107 -5.18 -38.46 14.50
CA PRO A 107 -3.90 -38.20 13.84
C PRO A 107 -4.02 -37.71 12.39
N GLN A 108 -5.15 -37.98 11.73
CA GLN A 108 -5.43 -37.55 10.35
C GLN A 108 -5.52 -36.03 10.17
N GLU A 109 -5.82 -35.27 11.23
CA GLU A 109 -6.02 -33.80 11.16
C GLU A 109 -4.72 -33.00 11.34
N TYR A 110 -3.62 -33.43 10.69
CA TYR A 110 -2.28 -32.86 10.89
C TYR A 110 -2.24 -31.33 10.89
N TYR A 111 -2.80 -30.69 9.84
CA TYR A 111 -2.75 -29.23 9.71
C TYR A 111 -3.51 -28.50 10.83
N ALA A 112 -4.59 -29.09 11.34
CA ALA A 112 -5.35 -28.52 12.44
C ALA A 112 -4.55 -28.56 13.74
N HIS A 113 -3.92 -29.70 14.05
CA HIS A 113 -3.07 -29.86 15.24
C HIS A 113 -1.85 -28.95 15.20
N TYR A 114 -1.20 -28.87 14.03
CA TYR A 114 -0.09 -27.95 13.79
C TYR A 114 -0.53 -26.50 14.05
N TYR A 115 -1.66 -26.07 13.49
CA TYR A 115 -2.18 -24.72 13.71
C TYR A 115 -2.49 -24.45 15.18
N ARG A 116 -3.15 -25.37 15.91
CA ARG A 116 -3.46 -25.19 17.34
C ARG A 116 -2.20 -25.05 18.19
N TYR A 117 -1.21 -25.93 17.97
CA TYR A 117 0.07 -25.90 18.67
C TYR A 117 0.83 -24.57 18.46
N TYR A 118 0.98 -24.13 17.20
CA TYR A 118 1.68 -22.87 16.92
C TYR A 118 0.88 -21.64 17.33
N ARG A 119 -0.45 -21.65 17.20
CA ARG A 119 -1.28 -20.50 17.61
C ARG A 119 -1.10 -20.19 19.10
N ARG A 120 -1.03 -21.19 19.98
CA ARG A 120 -0.83 -20.95 21.42
C ARG A 120 0.53 -20.31 21.72
N ARG A 121 1.59 -20.78 21.05
CA ARG A 121 2.97 -20.32 21.30
C ARG A 121 3.32 -19.01 20.57
N MET A 122 2.73 -18.78 19.41
CA MET A 122 3.11 -17.70 18.49
C MET A 122 2.03 -16.63 18.31
N ALA A 123 0.81 -16.82 18.85
CA ALA A 123 -0.20 -15.77 18.76
C ALA A 123 0.30 -14.51 19.49
N PRO A 124 0.33 -13.36 18.79
CA PRO A 124 0.71 -12.11 19.43
C PRO A 124 -0.26 -11.83 20.57
N LYS A 125 0.28 -11.47 21.74
CA LYS A 125 -0.54 -11.06 22.90
C LYS A 125 -1.30 -9.75 22.66
N VAL A 126 -0.97 -9.02 21.59
CA VAL A 126 -1.61 -7.77 21.20
C VAL A 126 -2.55 -8.00 20.02
N ASP A 127 -3.72 -7.36 20.05
CA ASP A 127 -4.66 -7.41 18.94
C ASP A 127 -4.03 -6.73 17.71
N VAL A 128 -3.91 -7.50 16.62
CA VAL A 128 -3.37 -7.05 15.34
C VAL A 128 -4.10 -5.81 14.82
N ARG A 129 -5.38 -5.64 15.14
CA ARG A 129 -6.18 -4.46 14.74
C ARG A 129 -5.63 -3.18 15.34
N ILE A 130 -5.17 -3.21 16.58
CA ILE A 130 -4.57 -2.05 17.25
C ILE A 130 -3.26 -1.69 16.55
N VAL A 131 -2.43 -2.69 16.24
CA VAL A 131 -1.17 -2.48 15.53
C VAL A 131 -1.42 -1.83 14.16
N ILE A 132 -2.41 -2.32 13.42
CA ILE A 132 -2.80 -1.74 12.12
C ILE A 132 -3.29 -0.29 12.28
N ALA A 133 -4.14 0.00 13.27
CA ALA A 133 -4.64 1.36 13.50
C ALA A 133 -3.52 2.34 13.87
N VAL A 134 -2.59 1.92 14.73
CA VAL A 134 -1.43 2.74 15.12
C VAL A 134 -0.51 2.98 13.92
N THR A 135 -0.20 1.96 13.11
CA THR A 135 0.68 2.12 11.94
C THR A 135 0.05 3.04 10.89
N ILE A 136 -1.24 2.89 10.60
CA ILE A 136 -1.97 3.79 9.69
C ILE A 136 -1.97 5.23 10.21
N SER A 137 -2.11 5.43 11.53
CA SER A 137 -2.06 6.75 12.15
C SER A 137 -0.70 7.42 11.96
N VAL A 138 0.39 6.69 12.22
CA VAL A 138 1.75 7.19 12.02
C VAL A 138 2.00 7.55 10.56
N ILE A 139 1.61 6.67 9.63
CA ILE A 139 1.76 6.91 8.18
C ILE A 139 0.97 8.15 7.77
N SER A 140 -0.27 8.29 8.25
CA SER A 140 -1.14 9.44 7.94
C SER A 140 -0.52 10.77 8.38
N VAL A 141 0.07 10.82 9.59
CA VAL A 141 0.74 12.02 10.10
C VAL A 141 1.97 12.37 9.27
N ILE A 142 2.82 11.37 8.98
CA ILE A 142 4.02 11.56 8.15
C ILE A 142 3.64 12.03 6.74
N GLN A 143 2.60 11.44 6.15
CA GLN A 143 2.10 11.81 4.83
C GLN A 143 1.63 13.27 4.79
N TYR A 144 0.81 13.69 5.76
CA TYR A 144 0.33 15.07 5.85
C TYR A 144 1.47 16.07 6.01
N TYR A 145 2.41 15.80 6.92
CA TYR A 145 3.56 16.66 7.14
C TYR A 145 4.48 16.72 5.90
N SER A 146 4.73 15.57 5.26
CA SER A 146 5.50 15.50 4.02
C SER A 146 4.85 16.29 2.89
N ALA A 147 3.53 16.20 2.72
CA ALA A 147 2.80 16.96 1.72
C ALA A 147 2.87 18.47 1.99
N TRP A 148 2.70 18.89 3.25
CA TRP A 148 2.83 20.29 3.64
C TRP A 148 4.24 20.84 3.40
N SER A 149 5.28 20.07 3.74
CA SER A 149 6.67 20.43 3.46
C SER A 149 6.94 20.58 1.96
N LYS A 150 6.39 19.70 1.12
CA LYS A 150 6.52 19.80 -0.35
C LYS A 150 5.84 21.07 -0.86
N TYR A 151 4.61 21.34 -0.42
CA TYR A 151 3.87 22.53 -0.79
C TYR A 151 4.62 23.82 -0.42
N ASP A 152 5.12 23.93 0.82
CA ASP A 152 5.89 25.11 1.26
C ASP A 152 7.19 25.28 0.45
N THR A 153 7.86 24.18 0.11
CA THR A 153 9.04 24.21 -0.78
C THR A 153 8.70 24.71 -2.18
N ALA A 154 7.56 24.28 -2.74
CA ALA A 154 7.11 24.76 -4.04
C ALA A 154 6.79 26.26 -4.03
N ILE A 155 6.08 26.74 -3.00
CA ILE A 155 5.78 28.17 -2.83
C ILE A 155 7.07 29.00 -2.74
N LYS A 156 8.04 28.55 -1.93
CA LYS A 156 9.35 29.21 -1.84
C LYS A 156 10.06 29.27 -3.20
N TYR A 157 10.03 28.17 -3.97
CA TYR A 157 10.59 28.15 -5.32
C TYR A 157 9.91 29.19 -6.23
N PHE A 158 8.58 29.26 -6.24
CA PHE A 158 7.85 30.25 -7.04
C PHE A 158 8.14 31.70 -6.60
N MET A 159 8.39 31.94 -5.31
CA MET A 159 8.81 33.26 -4.82
C MET A 159 10.22 33.66 -5.26
N THR A 160 11.11 32.69 -5.51
CA THR A 160 12.48 32.94 -5.98
C THR A 160 12.58 33.17 -7.48
N VAL A 161 11.72 32.52 -8.27
CA VAL A 161 11.76 32.62 -9.72
C VAL A 161 11.24 34.00 -10.17
N PRO A 162 12.04 34.81 -10.91
CA PRO A 162 11.67 36.18 -11.26
C PRO A 162 10.35 36.30 -12.01
N LYS A 163 10.04 35.35 -12.90
CA LYS A 163 8.80 35.33 -13.69
C LYS A 163 7.54 35.38 -12.82
N TYR A 164 7.47 34.51 -11.82
CA TYR A 164 6.30 34.41 -10.94
C TYR A 164 6.29 35.52 -9.89
N ARG A 165 7.47 35.87 -9.35
CA ARG A 165 7.62 36.99 -8.41
C ARG A 165 7.16 38.32 -9.02
N ASN A 166 7.57 38.63 -10.24
CA ASN A 166 7.19 39.88 -10.91
C ASN A 166 5.69 39.92 -11.21
N ARG A 167 5.11 38.82 -11.71
CA ARG A 167 3.67 38.72 -11.93
C ARG A 167 2.86 38.86 -10.63
N ALA A 168 3.32 38.24 -9.55
CA ALA A 168 2.70 38.39 -8.23
C ALA A 168 2.78 39.84 -7.72
N LEU A 169 3.88 40.54 -7.98
CA LEU A 169 4.03 41.96 -7.64
C LEU A 169 3.12 42.88 -8.48
N GLU A 170 2.89 42.56 -9.75
CA GLU A 170 1.97 43.31 -10.61
C GLU A 170 0.53 43.18 -10.11
N ILE A 171 0.10 41.95 -9.80
CA ILE A 171 -1.22 41.66 -9.22
C ILE A 171 -1.37 42.36 -7.86
N ALA A 172 -0.38 42.21 -6.96
CA ALA A 172 -0.38 42.89 -5.67
C ALA A 172 -0.45 44.42 -5.79
N LYS A 173 0.23 45.01 -6.79
CA LYS A 173 0.16 46.45 -7.06
C LYS A 173 -1.23 46.86 -7.55
N ALA A 174 -1.88 46.05 -8.39
CA ALA A 174 -3.25 46.29 -8.84
C ALA A 174 -4.22 46.29 -7.65
N GLU A 175 -4.17 45.27 -6.78
CA GLU A 175 -4.97 45.19 -5.55
C GLU A 175 -4.65 46.35 -4.58
N SER A 176 -3.39 46.73 -4.45
CA SER A 176 -2.97 47.82 -3.57
C SER A 176 -3.43 49.20 -4.04
N LYS A 177 -3.54 49.43 -5.36
CA LYS A 177 -4.06 50.69 -5.93
C LYS A 177 -5.55 50.84 -5.59
N GLU A 178 -6.31 49.74 -5.60
CA GLU A 178 -7.70 49.73 -5.13
C GLU A 178 -7.80 49.99 -3.62
N ALA A 179 -6.87 49.47 -2.82
CA ALA A 179 -6.83 49.67 -1.37
C ALA A 179 -6.34 51.08 -0.96
N GLN A 180 -5.38 51.67 -1.67
CA GLN A 180 -4.84 53.02 -1.40
C GLN A 180 -5.86 54.14 -1.64
N LEU A 181 -6.87 53.93 -2.49
CA LEU A 181 -8.01 54.83 -2.61
C LEU A 181 -8.81 54.99 -1.29
N LYS A 182 -8.56 54.13 -0.29
CA LYS A 182 -9.34 54.04 0.97
C LYS A 182 -8.56 54.38 2.27
N GLY A 183 -7.29 54.79 2.26
CA GLY A 183 -6.66 55.23 3.53
C GLY A 183 -5.15 55.56 3.52
N LYS A 184 -4.72 56.42 4.46
CA LYS A 184 -3.35 56.92 4.65
C LYS A 184 -2.43 55.90 5.37
N ALA A 185 -1.20 55.73 4.87
CA ALA A 185 -0.21 54.79 5.37
C ALA A 185 0.80 55.39 6.35
N ASN A 186 1.15 54.62 7.38
CA ASN A 186 2.15 54.94 8.41
C ASN A 186 3.56 54.45 8.00
N ARG A 187 4.63 55.09 8.50
CA ARG A 187 6.02 54.89 8.03
C ARG A 187 6.70 53.70 8.73
N LYS A 188 6.83 52.55 8.05
CA LYS A 188 7.45 51.29 8.56
C LYS A 188 8.96 51.21 8.30
N SER A 189 9.67 50.36 9.04
CA SER A 189 11.11 50.09 8.86
C SER A 189 11.41 49.29 7.57
N LYS A 190 12.61 49.43 7.00
CA LYS A 190 13.02 48.77 5.73
C LYS A 190 12.96 47.24 5.80
N ALA A 191 13.26 46.65 6.96
CA ALA A 191 13.17 45.19 7.17
C ALA A 191 11.72 44.71 7.20
N GLU A 192 10.85 45.47 7.87
CA GLU A 192 9.40 45.19 7.94
C GLU A 192 8.74 45.31 6.57
N GLN A 193 9.12 46.31 5.78
CA GLN A 193 8.65 46.50 4.41
C GLN A 193 8.98 45.28 3.53
N LYS A 194 10.19 44.72 3.67
CA LYS A 194 10.61 43.52 2.92
C LYS A 194 9.80 42.28 3.33
N MET A 195 9.61 42.06 4.64
CA MET A 195 8.82 40.93 5.13
C MET A 195 7.35 41.03 4.72
N GLU A 196 6.79 42.24 4.75
CA GLU A 196 5.43 42.50 4.30
C GLU A 196 5.29 42.26 2.79
N GLN A 197 6.25 42.72 2.01
CA GLN A 197 6.29 42.46 0.57
C GLN A 197 6.38 40.95 0.28
N ASP A 198 7.26 40.21 0.94
CA ASP A 198 7.39 38.76 0.73
C ASP A 198 6.11 38.01 1.20
N ARG A 199 5.42 38.49 2.24
CA ARG A 199 4.12 37.94 2.68
C ARG A 199 3.02 38.19 1.64
N VAL A 200 2.98 39.39 1.06
CA VAL A 200 2.01 39.75 0.00
C VAL A 200 2.27 38.92 -1.25
N ILE A 201 3.54 38.79 -1.67
CA ILE A 201 3.92 37.94 -2.80
C ILE A 201 3.50 36.49 -2.54
N ARG A 202 3.76 35.96 -1.35
CA ARG A 202 3.33 34.61 -0.95
C ARG A 202 1.83 34.44 -1.11
N ARG A 203 1.03 35.36 -0.56
CA ARG A 203 -0.44 35.32 -0.64
C ARG A 203 -0.92 35.29 -2.10
N VAL A 204 -0.42 36.21 -2.92
CA VAL A 204 -0.82 36.31 -4.33
C VAL A 204 -0.48 35.03 -5.09
N ILE A 205 0.67 34.42 -4.81
CA ILE A 205 1.05 33.12 -5.41
C ILE A 205 0.11 32.01 -4.91
N GLU A 206 -0.21 31.96 -3.62
CA GLU A 206 -1.11 30.94 -3.06
C GLU A 206 -2.54 31.03 -3.63
N GLU A 207 -3.01 32.23 -3.95
CA GLU A 207 -4.36 32.47 -4.49
C GLU A 207 -4.44 32.27 -6.00
N ASN A 208 -3.41 32.69 -6.74
CA ASN A 208 -3.46 32.72 -8.21
C ASN A 208 -2.73 31.55 -8.89
N LEU A 209 -1.92 30.77 -8.15
CA LEU A 209 -1.16 29.66 -8.72
C LEU A 209 -1.79 28.31 -8.33
N ASP A 210 -2.41 27.64 -9.29
CA ASP A 210 -2.91 26.28 -9.13
C ASP A 210 -1.75 25.26 -9.20
N ILE A 211 -1.14 24.96 -8.05
CA ILE A 211 -0.08 23.96 -7.93
C ILE A 211 -0.70 22.57 -7.89
N ARG A 212 -0.37 21.72 -8.88
CA ARG A 212 -0.95 20.39 -9.04
C ARG A 212 0.02 19.26 -8.68
N GLY A 213 -0.55 18.08 -8.46
CA GLY A 213 0.21 16.84 -8.24
C GLY A 213 0.85 16.78 -6.85
N ALA A 214 2.09 16.27 -6.77
CA ALA A 214 2.78 16.00 -5.51
C ALA A 214 3.11 17.25 -4.65
N TYR A 215 2.90 18.44 -5.21
CA TYR A 215 3.14 19.74 -4.57
C TYR A 215 1.85 20.52 -4.32
N ALA A 216 0.68 19.92 -4.53
CA ALA A 216 -0.60 20.59 -4.29
C ALA A 216 -0.78 20.94 -2.82
N LYS A 217 -1.67 21.91 -2.56
CA LYS A 217 -2.02 22.29 -1.19
C LYS A 217 -2.63 21.08 -0.47
N PRO A 218 -2.05 20.61 0.64
CA PRO A 218 -2.52 19.41 1.31
C PRO A 218 -3.94 19.62 1.82
N GLN A 219 -4.86 18.76 1.42
CA GLN A 219 -6.22 18.75 1.94
C GLN A 219 -6.36 17.66 3.00
N VAL A 220 -7.29 17.87 3.92
CA VAL A 220 -7.61 16.89 4.97
C VAL A 220 -8.14 15.59 4.36
N VAL A 221 -8.80 15.67 3.19
CA VAL A 221 -9.27 14.49 2.44
C VAL A 221 -8.13 13.65 1.85
N ASP A 222 -6.90 14.18 1.76
CA ASP A 222 -5.73 13.45 1.23
C ASP A 222 -5.09 12.53 2.28
N ILE A 223 -5.51 12.65 3.54
CA ILE A 223 -5.00 11.86 4.65
C ILE A 223 -5.51 10.43 4.54
N LEU A 224 -4.61 9.44 4.63
CA LEU A 224 -4.95 8.02 4.43
C LEU A 224 -6.11 7.54 5.30
N TRP A 225 -6.16 7.94 6.57
CA TRP A 225 -7.29 7.63 7.45
C TRP A 225 -8.64 8.09 6.90
N ILE A 226 -8.68 9.31 6.37
CA ILE A 226 -9.91 9.92 5.87
C ILE A 226 -10.28 9.29 4.52
N GLN A 227 -9.29 8.99 3.69
CA GLN A 227 -9.50 8.22 2.47
C GLN A 227 -10.08 6.83 2.75
N LEU A 228 -9.57 6.13 3.77
CA LEU A 228 -10.07 4.80 4.15
C LEU A 228 -11.54 4.86 4.60
N ILE A 229 -11.92 5.91 5.34
CA ILE A 229 -13.30 6.12 5.81
C ILE A 229 -14.23 6.48 4.64
N LEU A 230 -13.76 7.30 3.70
CA LEU A 230 -14.55 7.72 2.54
C LEU A 230 -14.59 6.67 1.43
N LEU A 231 -13.65 5.72 1.41
CA LEU A 231 -13.49 4.72 0.34
C LEU A 231 -14.76 3.90 0.08
N PRO A 232 -15.50 3.38 1.08
CA PRO A 232 -16.75 2.68 0.82
C PRO A 232 -17.80 3.57 0.13
N TYR A 233 -17.88 4.84 0.55
CA TYR A 233 -18.80 5.80 -0.05
C TYR A 233 -18.40 6.15 -1.50
N THR A 234 -17.11 6.39 -1.76
CA THR A 234 -16.65 6.70 -3.12
C THR A 234 -16.79 5.52 -4.07
N ILE A 235 -16.52 4.29 -3.61
CA ILE A 235 -16.73 3.07 -4.39
C ILE A 235 -18.21 2.87 -4.70
N THR A 236 -19.10 2.98 -3.71
CA THR A 236 -20.54 2.79 -3.94
C THR A 236 -21.12 3.86 -4.86
N TYR A 237 -20.72 5.12 -4.69
CA TYR A 237 -21.10 6.22 -5.58
C TYR A 237 -20.63 5.97 -7.02
N TYR A 238 -19.37 5.58 -7.20
CA TYR A 238 -18.82 5.29 -8.53
C TYR A 238 -19.46 4.05 -9.17
N ALA A 239 -19.71 3.00 -8.38
CA ALA A 239 -20.41 1.81 -8.84
C ALA A 239 -21.84 2.16 -9.28
N TYR A 240 -22.58 2.95 -8.51
CA TYR A 240 -23.90 3.43 -8.90
C TYR A 240 -23.85 4.25 -10.19
N TRP A 241 -22.91 5.18 -10.31
CA TRP A 241 -22.73 5.98 -11.52
C TRP A 241 -22.45 5.09 -12.74
N TYR A 242 -21.56 4.10 -12.61
CA TYR A 242 -21.23 3.17 -13.69
C TYR A 242 -22.40 2.24 -14.06
N LEU A 243 -23.11 1.71 -13.07
CA LEU A 243 -24.30 0.88 -13.30
C LEU A 243 -25.40 1.67 -13.99
N ARG A 244 -25.66 2.92 -13.56
CA ARG A 244 -26.59 3.83 -14.23
C ARG A 244 -26.16 4.11 -15.67
N TRP A 245 -24.87 4.38 -15.90
CA TRP A 245 -24.33 4.62 -17.23
C TRP A 245 -24.51 3.40 -18.14
N PHE A 246 -24.12 2.22 -17.67
CA PHE A 246 -24.26 0.96 -18.39
C PHE A 246 -25.72 0.66 -18.72
N TRP A 247 -26.62 0.84 -17.77
CA TRP A 247 -28.06 0.64 -18.00
C TRP A 247 -28.60 1.60 -19.07
N LYS A 248 -28.35 2.90 -18.94
CA LYS A 248 -28.88 3.93 -19.86
C LYS A 248 -28.34 3.79 -21.29
N PHE A 249 -27.02 3.60 -21.43
CA PHE A 249 -26.38 3.70 -22.74
C PHE A 249 -26.09 2.35 -23.38
N THR A 250 -25.84 1.30 -22.61
CA THR A 250 -25.58 -0.04 -23.15
C THR A 250 -26.86 -0.85 -23.33
N ILE A 251 -27.76 -0.85 -22.33
CA ILE A 251 -28.99 -1.66 -22.38
C ILE A 251 -30.12 -0.88 -23.08
N MET A 252 -30.42 0.35 -22.61
CA MET A 252 -31.53 1.15 -23.16
C MET A 252 -31.19 1.90 -24.45
N LYS A 253 -29.91 1.94 -24.85
CA LYS A 253 -29.42 2.63 -26.07
C LYS A 253 -29.95 4.07 -26.24
N GLN A 254 -30.06 4.81 -25.14
CA GLN A 254 -30.49 6.21 -25.18
C GLN A 254 -29.44 7.09 -25.89
N PRO A 255 -29.84 8.14 -26.63
CA PRO A 255 -28.89 9.10 -27.16
C PRO A 255 -28.15 9.82 -26.01
N TYR A 256 -26.86 10.11 -26.20
CA TYR A 256 -26.08 10.86 -25.22
C TYR A 256 -26.60 12.30 -25.12
N GLY A 257 -26.86 12.75 -23.89
CA GLY A 257 -27.10 14.16 -23.60
C GLY A 257 -25.80 14.97 -23.70
N GLU A 258 -25.95 16.29 -23.58
CA GLU A 258 -24.81 17.22 -23.67
C GLU A 258 -23.76 16.97 -22.58
N GLU A 259 -24.19 16.73 -21.34
CA GLU A 259 -23.30 16.42 -20.22
C GLU A 259 -22.50 15.12 -20.45
N GLU A 260 -23.14 14.09 -21.00
CA GLU A 260 -22.48 12.82 -21.28
C GLU A 260 -21.50 12.91 -22.46
N LYS A 261 -21.83 13.71 -23.48
CA LYS A 261 -20.91 14.05 -24.58
C LYS A 261 -19.68 14.79 -24.05
N LEU A 262 -19.87 15.83 -23.24
CA LEU A 262 -18.78 16.58 -22.60
C LEU A 262 -17.93 15.68 -21.69
N TYR A 263 -18.54 14.75 -20.96
CA TYR A 263 -17.79 13.76 -20.17
C TYR A 263 -16.87 12.89 -21.04
N LEU A 264 -17.35 12.41 -22.19
CA LEU A 264 -16.58 11.60 -23.12
C LEU A 264 -15.44 12.40 -23.76
N ILE A 265 -15.70 13.62 -24.21
CA ILE A 265 -14.70 14.54 -24.77
C ILE A 265 -13.58 14.79 -23.75
N ARG A 266 -13.94 15.19 -22.52
CA ARG A 266 -12.99 15.37 -21.41
C ARG A 266 -12.15 14.12 -21.17
N LYS A 267 -12.78 12.95 -21.19
CA LYS A 267 -12.11 11.65 -20.97
C LYS A 267 -11.12 11.33 -22.09
N TYR A 268 -11.45 11.62 -23.35
CA TYR A 268 -10.56 11.41 -24.49
C TYR A 268 -9.38 12.38 -24.50
N MET A 269 -9.62 13.64 -24.13
CA MET A 269 -8.58 14.66 -23.98
C MET A 269 -7.67 14.46 -22.77
N LYS A 270 -8.05 13.58 -21.83
CA LYS A 270 -7.34 13.34 -20.54
C LYS A 270 -7.20 14.62 -19.70
N LEU A 271 -8.18 15.51 -19.77
CA LEU A 271 -8.22 16.73 -18.97
C LEU A 271 -8.88 16.47 -17.61
N GLY A 272 -8.33 17.07 -16.56
CA GLY A 272 -9.00 17.10 -15.26
C GLY A 272 -10.26 17.97 -15.29
N GLN A 273 -11.22 17.74 -14.38
CA GLN A 273 -12.49 18.47 -14.37
C GLN A 273 -12.31 20.00 -14.29
N HIS A 274 -11.39 20.49 -13.46
CA HIS A 274 -11.12 21.93 -13.34
C HIS A 274 -10.47 22.53 -14.60
N GLN A 275 -9.60 21.78 -15.28
CA GLN A 275 -9.02 22.21 -16.56
C GLN A 275 -10.09 22.34 -17.63
N PHE A 276 -10.96 21.32 -17.71
CA PHE A 276 -12.04 21.30 -18.69
C PHE A 276 -13.06 22.41 -18.44
N ASN A 277 -13.38 22.68 -17.17
CA ASN A 277 -14.27 23.78 -16.79
C ASN A 277 -13.64 25.18 -16.96
N ALA A 278 -12.31 25.27 -17.04
CA ALA A 278 -11.60 26.53 -17.27
C ALA A 278 -11.50 26.89 -18.76
N LEU A 279 -11.88 25.98 -19.66
CA LEU A 279 -11.99 26.27 -21.09
C LEU A 279 -13.17 27.20 -21.34
N GLU A 280 -13.00 28.11 -22.29
CA GLU A 280 -14.06 29.04 -22.66
C GLU A 280 -15.28 28.27 -23.19
N ASP A 281 -16.48 28.82 -22.95
CA ASP A 281 -17.74 28.17 -23.32
C ASP A 281 -17.82 27.94 -24.84
N GLU A 282 -17.24 28.85 -25.62
CA GLU A 282 -17.12 28.75 -27.08
C GLU A 282 -16.27 27.55 -27.51
N GLU A 283 -15.13 27.31 -26.87
CA GLU A 283 -14.27 26.14 -27.16
C GLU A 283 -15.01 24.84 -26.85
N ARG A 284 -15.78 24.81 -25.76
CA ARG A 284 -16.57 23.64 -25.37
C ARG A 284 -17.70 23.35 -26.36
N GLN A 285 -18.34 24.39 -26.91
CA GLN A 285 -19.33 24.25 -27.97
C GLN A 285 -18.69 23.76 -29.28
N GLN A 286 -17.51 24.27 -29.65
CA GLN A 286 -16.78 23.79 -30.83
C GLN A 286 -16.50 22.28 -30.76
N PHE A 287 -16.15 21.74 -29.60
CA PHE A 287 -15.94 20.29 -29.45
C PHE A 287 -17.21 19.46 -29.61
N LEU A 288 -18.37 20.04 -29.29
CA LEU A 288 -19.66 19.40 -29.53
C LEU A 288 -20.00 19.48 -31.03
N ASP A 289 -19.77 20.62 -31.68
CA ASP A 289 -20.02 20.77 -33.12
C ASP A 289 -19.15 19.83 -33.97
N GLU A 290 -17.90 19.62 -33.57
CA GLU A 290 -16.96 18.69 -34.21
C GLU A 290 -17.18 17.21 -33.82
N GLU A 291 -18.22 16.92 -33.03
CA GLU A 291 -18.61 15.59 -32.57
C GLU A 291 -17.48 14.78 -31.91
N LEU A 292 -16.62 15.45 -31.13
CA LEU A 292 -15.42 14.84 -30.53
C LEU A 292 -15.73 13.78 -29.46
N TRP A 293 -17.01 13.57 -29.10
CA TRP A 293 -17.41 12.44 -28.25
C TRP A 293 -17.38 11.10 -29.00
N ILE A 294 -17.27 11.11 -30.33
CA ILE A 294 -16.99 9.93 -31.14
C ILE A 294 -15.47 9.74 -31.20
N LYS A 295 -15.02 8.56 -30.78
CA LYS A 295 -13.59 8.27 -30.64
C LYS A 295 -12.80 8.45 -31.94
N ASP A 296 -13.37 8.06 -33.07
CA ASP A 296 -12.70 8.13 -34.37
C ASP A 296 -12.51 9.58 -34.83
N ASN A 297 -13.54 10.41 -34.69
CA ASN A 297 -13.47 11.85 -34.97
C ASN A 297 -12.43 12.53 -34.07
N PHE A 298 -12.39 12.18 -32.79
CA PHE A 298 -11.40 12.70 -31.86
C PHE A 298 -9.96 12.35 -32.26
N LEU A 299 -9.71 11.13 -32.76
CA LEU A 299 -8.38 10.72 -33.18
C LEU A 299 -7.88 11.53 -34.38
N VAL A 300 -8.74 11.74 -35.37
CA VAL A 300 -8.45 12.57 -36.55
C VAL A 300 -8.18 14.01 -36.14
N TRP A 301 -9.06 14.59 -35.32
CA TRP A 301 -8.89 15.95 -34.80
C TRP A 301 -7.58 16.13 -34.05
N LYS A 302 -7.23 15.15 -33.19
CA LYS A 302 -6.00 15.20 -32.41
C LYS A 302 -4.76 15.17 -33.30
N GLU A 303 -4.76 14.32 -34.33
CA GLU A 303 -3.66 14.25 -35.29
C GLU A 303 -3.46 15.58 -36.02
N LEU A 304 -4.56 16.20 -36.48
CA LEU A 304 -4.52 17.52 -37.10
C LEU A 304 -3.95 18.59 -36.16
N LYS A 305 -4.40 18.64 -34.91
CA LYS A 305 -3.89 19.61 -33.92
C LYS A 305 -2.43 19.38 -33.56
N ASP A 306 -1.99 18.12 -33.46
CA ASP A 306 -0.59 17.79 -33.23
C ASP A 306 0.29 18.20 -34.43
N GLU A 307 -0.20 18.09 -35.67
CA GLU A 307 0.48 18.58 -36.85
C GLU A 307 0.56 20.11 -36.93
N GLU A 308 -0.54 20.81 -36.63
CA GLU A 308 -0.58 22.27 -36.55
C GLU A 308 0.43 22.78 -35.51
N ALA A 309 0.44 22.18 -34.31
CA ALA A 309 1.39 22.52 -33.26
C ALA A 309 2.85 22.29 -33.72
N LYS A 310 3.13 21.19 -34.43
CA LYS A 310 4.45 20.92 -35.01
C LYS A 310 4.84 21.95 -36.08
N LYS A 311 3.91 22.37 -36.94
CA LYS A 311 4.14 23.41 -37.97
C LYS A 311 4.41 24.77 -37.31
N ALA A 312 3.59 25.18 -36.34
CA ALA A 312 3.77 26.41 -35.58
C ALA A 312 5.12 26.45 -34.84
N LEU A 313 5.49 25.34 -34.19
CA LEU A 313 6.83 25.18 -33.61
C LEU A 313 7.91 25.29 -34.68
N ALA A 314 7.74 24.62 -35.83
CA ALA A 314 8.71 24.65 -36.91
C ALA A 314 8.91 26.06 -37.49
N GLU A 315 7.89 26.91 -37.49
CA GLU A 315 7.91 28.30 -37.94
C GLU A 315 8.54 29.26 -36.91
N ASN A 316 8.36 28.98 -35.61
CA ASN A 316 8.90 29.79 -34.52
C ASN A 316 10.44 29.91 -34.60
N ASN A 317 10.93 31.14 -34.74
CA ASN A 317 12.35 31.44 -34.87
C ASN A 317 13.19 30.93 -33.68
N LYS A 318 12.65 30.95 -32.44
CA LYS A 318 13.34 30.39 -31.27
C LYS A 318 13.50 28.88 -31.36
N TYR A 319 12.50 28.17 -31.86
CA TYR A 319 12.56 26.72 -32.04
C TYR A 319 13.47 26.33 -33.21
N LYS A 320 13.49 27.12 -34.30
CA LYS A 320 14.49 26.98 -35.38
C LYS A 320 15.92 27.15 -34.85
N GLN A 321 16.15 28.15 -34.00
CA GLN A 321 17.44 28.39 -33.35
C GLN A 321 17.84 27.23 -32.43
N TYR A 322 16.91 26.76 -31.58
CA TYR A 322 17.12 25.60 -30.71
C TYR A 322 17.43 24.31 -31.50
N ARG A 323 16.71 24.05 -32.60
CA ARG A 323 17.01 22.90 -33.48
C ARG A 323 18.39 22.98 -34.12
N ARG A 324 18.82 24.17 -34.59
CA ARG A 324 20.16 24.37 -35.15
C ARG A 324 21.24 24.12 -34.10
N TYR A 325 21.01 24.63 -32.88
CA TYR A 325 21.89 24.42 -31.73
C TYR A 325 22.04 22.93 -31.37
N ILE A 326 20.93 22.20 -31.22
CA ILE A 326 20.92 20.75 -30.96
C ILE A 326 21.67 19.97 -32.05
N LYS A 327 21.50 20.36 -33.32
CA LYS A 327 22.19 19.71 -34.46
C LYS A 327 23.70 19.94 -34.43
N GLN A 328 24.17 21.07 -33.91
CA GLN A 328 25.60 21.40 -33.82
C GLN A 328 26.26 20.84 -32.56
N HIS A 329 25.55 20.77 -31.44
CA HIS A 329 26.15 20.46 -30.13
C HIS A 329 25.75 19.11 -29.52
N GLY A 330 24.78 18.39 -30.12
CA GLY A 330 24.30 17.10 -29.65
C GLY A 330 23.31 17.21 -28.48
N VAL A 331 22.46 16.19 -28.32
CA VAL A 331 21.44 16.13 -27.26
C VAL A 331 22.12 15.74 -25.94
N GLY A 332 22.27 16.68 -24.99
CA GLY A 332 22.71 16.33 -23.63
C GLY A 332 23.75 17.24 -22.95
N ARG A 333 24.28 18.28 -23.59
CA ARG A 333 25.02 19.31 -22.84
C ARG A 333 24.04 20.28 -22.17
N MET A 334 23.97 20.26 -20.84
CA MET A 334 23.34 21.34 -20.08
C MET A 334 24.21 22.59 -20.20
N THR A 335 23.74 23.60 -20.93
CA THR A 335 24.29 24.96 -20.83
C THR A 335 23.53 25.74 -19.78
N PHE A 336 24.28 26.42 -18.90
CA PHE A 336 23.76 27.57 -18.17
C PHE A 336 23.46 28.65 -19.21
N ASP A 337 22.19 29.02 -19.35
CA ASP A 337 21.75 30.09 -20.24
C ASP A 337 22.00 31.43 -19.53
N ASP A 338 22.98 32.19 -20.03
CA ASP A 338 23.13 33.62 -19.74
C ASP A 338 22.28 34.38 -20.77
N SER A 339 21.06 34.78 -20.39
CA SER A 339 20.28 35.95 -20.90
C SER A 339 18.93 36.08 -20.19
#